data_AF-A0A917DEV7-F1
#
_entry.id   AF-A0A917DEV7-F1
#
_cell.length_a   1.000
_cell.length_b   1.000
_cell.length_c   1.000
_cell.angle_alpha   90.00
_cell.angle_beta   90.00
_cell.angle_gamma   90.00
#
_symmetry.space_group_name_H-M   'P 1'
#
loop_
_entity.id
_entity.type
_entity.pdbx_description
1 polymer ?
#
loop_
_entity_poly.entity_id
_entity_poly.type
_entity_poly.pdbx_seq_one_letter_code
_entity_poly.pdbx_strand_id
1 'polypeptide(L)'
;MPSVKVAPITIFIMLSVLFLIYSVAIYLKPLREKDHQKATIQKQAAAGKDVWQKHNCHTCHQLYGLGGYLGPDVTNVTAKPGYSDAFLKAVINNGMGLMPPFDLTNQEMEDLLVFLQSMNETGTANPQHYSPKINGTFTLND
;
A
#
# COMPACT_ATOMS: atom_id res chain seq x y z
N MET A 1 16.63 -3.74 57.73
CA MET A 1 16.15 -4.03 56.35
C MET A 1 16.91 -5.25 55.86
N PRO A 2 16.27 -6.41 55.62
CA PRO A 2 17.01 -7.62 55.26
C PRO A 2 17.62 -7.46 53.86
N SER A 3 18.94 -7.58 53.73
CA SER A 3 19.61 -7.56 52.43
C SER A 3 19.39 -8.89 51.73
N VAL A 4 18.54 -8.89 50.71
CA VAL A 4 18.36 -10.07 49.85
C VAL A 4 19.64 -10.25 49.04
N LYS A 5 20.44 -11.25 49.39
CA LYS A 5 21.64 -11.63 48.63
C LYS A 5 21.20 -12.47 47.43
N VAL A 6 20.99 -11.83 46.28
CA VAL A 6 20.71 -12.50 45.01
C VAL A 6 22.03 -12.90 44.37
N ALA A 7 22.17 -14.19 44.06
CA ALA A 7 23.33 -14.69 43.34
C ALA A 7 23.32 -14.16 41.88
N PRO A 8 24.50 -13.90 41.27
CA PRO A 8 24.57 -13.47 39.86
C PRO A 8 23.86 -14.45 38.91
N ILE A 9 23.87 -15.74 39.24
CA ILE A 9 23.24 -16.81 38.46
C ILE A 9 21.71 -16.69 38.46
N THR A 10 21.06 -16.32 39.57
CA THR A 10 19.61 -16.16 39.61
C THR A 10 19.15 -14.96 38.78
N ILE A 11 19.94 -13.90 38.74
CA ILE A 11 19.69 -12.74 37.86
C ILE A 11 19.79 -13.16 36.39
N PHE A 12 20.84 -13.90 36.02
CA PHE A 12 21.04 -14.36 34.64
C PHE A 12 19.90 -15.28 34.16
N ILE A 13 19.45 -16.22 35.01
CA ILE A 13 18.33 -17.12 34.70
C ILE A 13 17.04 -16.32 34.54
N MET A 14 16.77 -15.37 35.44
CA MET A 14 15.56 -14.54 35.39
C MET A 14 15.50 -13.70 34.12
N LEU A 15 16.61 -13.06 33.72
CA LEU A 15 16.71 -12.31 32.47
C LEU A 15 16.56 -13.22 31.24
N SER A 16 17.16 -14.41 31.27
CA SER A 16 17.06 -15.37 30.17
C SER A 16 15.63 -15.90 29.97
N VAL A 17 14.93 -16.20 31.07
CA VAL A 17 13.53 -16.62 31.04
C VAL A 17 12.63 -15.48 30.54
N LEU A 18 12.85 -14.26 31.01
CA LEU A 18 12.08 -13.09 30.59
C LEU A 18 12.32 -12.77 29.10
N PHE A 19 13.55 -12.90 28.62
CA PHE A 19 13.92 -12.80 27.20
C PHE A 19 13.25 -13.88 26.35
N LEU A 20 13.22 -15.13 26.81
CA LEU A 20 12.56 -16.23 26.11
C LEU A 20 11.04 -16.03 26.06
N ILE A 21 10.41 -15.64 27.17
CA ILE A 21 8.97 -15.34 27.20
C ILE A 21 8.63 -14.17 26.27
N TYR A 22 9.44 -13.11 26.28
CA TYR A 22 9.25 -11.96 25.39
C TYR A 22 9.42 -12.36 23.91
N SER A 23 10.44 -13.15 23.60
CA SER A 23 10.66 -13.69 22.25
C SER A 23 9.48 -14.55 21.81
N VAL A 24 9.08 -15.52 22.62
CA VAL A 24 7.92 -16.38 22.34
C VAL A 24 6.64 -15.57 22.16
N ALA A 25 6.41 -14.53 22.98
CA ALA A 25 5.27 -13.64 22.82
C ALA A 25 5.31 -12.84 21.51
N ILE A 26 6.50 -12.36 21.10
CA ILE A 26 6.71 -11.70 19.80
C ILE A 26 6.51 -12.65 18.64
N TYR A 27 6.90 -13.92 18.75
CA TYR A 27 6.78 -14.87 17.64
C TYR A 27 5.39 -15.51 17.55
N LEU A 28 4.64 -15.63 18.65
CA LEU A 28 3.32 -16.26 18.67
C LEU A 28 2.15 -15.27 18.43
N LYS A 29 2.29 -13.98 18.72
CA LYS A 29 1.23 -12.96 18.51
C LYS A 29 0.99 -12.49 17.05
N PRO A 30 1.97 -12.43 16.12
CA PRO A 30 1.75 -11.86 14.79
C PRO A 30 0.99 -12.79 13.83
N LEU A 31 1.18 -14.10 13.96
CA LEU A 31 1.01 -15.03 12.83
C LEU A 31 -0.43 -15.42 12.47
N ARG A 32 -1.44 -15.18 13.31
CA ARG A 32 -2.72 -15.91 13.14
C ARG A 32 -3.89 -15.12 12.58
N GLU A 33 -3.91 -13.79 12.68
CA GLU A 33 -5.10 -13.01 12.29
C GLU A 33 -4.77 -11.87 11.33
N LYS A 34 -3.81 -11.01 11.69
CA LYS A 34 -3.40 -9.89 10.83
C LYS A 34 -2.62 -10.34 9.60
N ASP A 35 -1.85 -11.42 9.70
CA ASP A 35 -1.02 -11.91 8.60
C ASP A 35 -1.85 -12.60 7.50
N HIS A 36 -2.90 -13.35 7.85
CA HIS A 36 -3.80 -13.95 6.87
C HIS A 36 -4.61 -12.91 6.10
N GLN A 37 -5.13 -11.88 6.78
CA GLN A 37 -5.84 -10.80 6.13
C GLN A 37 -4.91 -9.99 5.22
N LYS A 38 -3.71 -9.66 5.70
CA LYS A 38 -2.71 -8.93 4.89
C LYS A 38 -2.24 -9.73 3.68
N ALA A 39 -1.98 -11.03 3.84
CA ALA A 39 -1.62 -11.91 2.72
C ALA A 39 -2.76 -12.01 1.69
N THR A 40 -4.01 -12.02 2.14
CA THR A 40 -5.19 -12.04 1.26
C THR A 40 -5.29 -10.74 0.46
N ILE A 41 -5.18 -9.57 1.12
CA ILE A 41 -5.19 -8.26 0.47
C ILE A 41 -4.03 -8.14 -0.52
N GLN A 42 -2.82 -8.58 -0.15
CA GLN A 42 -1.66 -8.56 -1.05
C GLN A 42 -1.87 -9.44 -2.29
N LYS A 43 -2.44 -10.64 -2.12
CA LYS A 43 -2.78 -11.51 -3.24
C LYS A 43 -3.82 -10.87 -4.15
N GLN A 44 -4.82 -10.21 -3.58
CA GLN A 44 -5.86 -9.51 -4.33
C GLN A 44 -5.31 -8.29 -5.07
N ALA A 45 -4.47 -7.49 -4.42
CA ALA A 45 -3.76 -6.37 -5.06
C ALA A 45 -2.83 -6.85 -6.19
N ALA A 46 -2.21 -8.03 -6.05
CA ALA A 46 -1.43 -8.63 -7.12
C ALA A 46 -2.29 -9.01 -8.33
N ALA A 47 -3.48 -9.59 -8.11
CA ALA A 47 -4.44 -9.84 -9.18
C ALA A 47 -4.91 -8.53 -9.85
N GLY A 48 -5.13 -7.47 -9.08
CA GLY A 48 -5.48 -6.15 -9.61
C GLY A 48 -4.37 -5.51 -10.44
N LYS A 49 -3.11 -5.74 -10.07
CA LYS A 49 -1.95 -5.36 -10.88
C LYS A 49 -1.96 -6.09 -12.22
N ASP A 50 -2.33 -7.36 -12.26
CA ASP A 50 -2.44 -8.11 -13.51
C ASP A 50 -3.52 -7.52 -14.42
N VAL A 51 -4.66 -7.09 -13.85
CA VAL A 51 -5.71 -6.36 -14.59
C VAL A 51 -5.17 -5.04 -15.16
N TRP A 52 -4.49 -4.24 -14.33
CA TRP A 52 -3.85 -2.98 -14.73
C TRP A 52 -2.90 -3.16 -15.93
N GLN A 53 -2.12 -4.25 -15.91
CA GLN A 53 -1.18 -4.58 -16.99
C GLN A 53 -1.90 -5.12 -18.23
N LYS A 54 -2.83 -6.06 -18.06
CA LYS A 54 -3.62 -6.68 -19.13
C LYS A 54 -4.35 -5.65 -19.98
N HIS A 55 -4.89 -4.61 -19.35
CA HIS A 55 -5.63 -3.54 -20.01
C HIS A 55 -4.76 -2.31 -20.36
N ASN A 56 -3.43 -2.41 -20.21
CA ASN A 56 -2.46 -1.37 -20.56
C ASN A 56 -2.74 0.01 -19.95
N CYS A 57 -3.34 0.05 -18.75
CA CYS A 57 -3.73 1.29 -18.09
C CYS A 57 -2.54 2.26 -17.91
N HIS A 58 -1.34 1.70 -17.68
CA HIS A 58 -0.06 2.43 -17.56
C HIS A 58 0.34 3.25 -18.80
N THR A 59 -0.16 2.91 -19.98
CA THR A 59 0.16 3.64 -21.21
C THR A 59 -0.44 5.05 -21.21
N CYS A 60 -1.57 5.22 -20.52
CA CYS A 60 -2.25 6.51 -20.40
C CYS A 60 -2.07 7.12 -19.02
N HIS A 61 -2.11 6.32 -17.96
CA HIS A 61 -2.06 6.77 -16.57
C HIS A 61 -0.71 6.52 -15.91
N GLN A 62 -0.51 7.16 -14.76
CA GLN A 62 0.72 7.03 -13.97
C GLN A 62 0.48 6.33 -12.64
N LEU A 63 1.54 5.70 -12.15
CA LEU A 63 1.73 5.29 -10.75
C LEU A 63 3.09 5.80 -10.29
N TYR A 64 3.15 6.42 -9.12
CA TYR A 64 4.32 7.11 -8.56
C TYR A 64 4.91 8.15 -9.54
N GLY A 65 4.06 8.82 -10.31
CA GLY A 65 4.50 9.75 -11.37
C GLY A 65 5.15 9.07 -12.61
N LEU A 66 5.10 7.74 -12.72
CA LEU A 66 5.67 6.97 -13.82
C LEU A 66 4.56 6.35 -14.68
N GLY A 67 4.65 6.54 -16.00
CA GLY A 67 3.70 6.00 -16.97
C GLY A 67 3.34 7.01 -18.06
N GLY A 68 2.15 6.86 -18.62
CA GLY A 68 1.60 7.77 -19.61
C GLY A 68 1.16 9.12 -19.03
N TYR A 69 1.08 10.14 -19.89
CA TYR A 69 0.64 11.50 -19.50
C TYR A 69 -0.71 11.90 -20.11
N LEU A 70 -1.42 10.94 -20.72
CA LEU A 70 -2.72 11.20 -21.35
C LEU A 70 -3.85 11.24 -20.33
N GLY A 71 -3.79 10.38 -19.32
CA GLY A 71 -4.66 10.35 -18.16
C GLY A 71 -3.96 10.92 -16.93
N PRO A 72 -4.73 11.25 -15.87
CA PRO A 72 -4.15 11.68 -14.60
C PRO A 72 -3.33 10.57 -13.93
N ASP A 73 -2.38 10.95 -13.07
CA ASP A 73 -1.76 10.06 -12.10
C ASP A 73 -2.82 9.52 -11.13
N VAL A 74 -2.87 8.19 -10.99
CA VAL A 74 -3.87 7.50 -10.16
C VAL A 74 -3.30 6.90 -8.87
N THR A 75 -2.04 7.21 -8.52
CA THR A 75 -1.37 6.69 -7.31
C THR A 75 -2.22 6.87 -6.06
N ASN A 76 -2.77 8.07 -5.86
CA ASN A 76 -3.60 8.40 -4.70
C ASN A 76 -5.08 8.64 -5.07
N VAL A 77 -5.56 8.06 -6.17
CA VAL A 77 -6.91 8.37 -6.68
C VAL A 77 -8.01 7.98 -5.68
N THR A 78 -7.79 6.91 -4.91
CA THR A 78 -8.76 6.37 -3.95
C THR A 78 -8.90 7.22 -2.69
N ALA A 79 -7.91 8.06 -2.36
CA ALA A 79 -7.99 9.01 -1.25
C ALA A 79 -8.46 10.41 -1.70
N LYS A 80 -8.64 10.63 -3.01
CA LYS A 80 -8.98 11.94 -3.55
C LYS A 80 -10.45 12.28 -3.25
N PRO A 81 -10.75 13.46 -2.66
CA PRO A 81 -12.13 13.87 -2.41
C PRO A 81 -12.98 13.84 -3.68
N GLY A 82 -14.15 13.19 -3.61
CA GLY A 82 -15.07 13.02 -4.75
C GLY A 82 -14.83 11.76 -5.60
N TYR A 83 -13.79 10.98 -5.34
CA TYR A 83 -13.48 9.74 -6.07
C TYR A 83 -13.86 8.51 -5.25
N SER A 84 -15.16 8.32 -5.03
CA SER A 84 -15.65 7.12 -4.34
C SER A 84 -15.41 5.86 -5.17
N ASP A 85 -15.36 4.70 -4.53
CA ASP A 85 -15.23 3.41 -5.21
C ASP A 85 -16.29 3.23 -6.31
N ALA A 86 -17.54 3.62 -6.03
CA ALA A 86 -18.62 3.57 -7.02
C ALA A 86 -18.36 4.49 -8.22
N PHE A 87 -17.82 5.69 -7.98
CA PHE A 87 -17.43 6.60 -9.05
C PHE A 87 -16.30 6.01 -9.89
N LEU A 88 -15.24 5.49 -9.26
CA LEU A 88 -14.12 4.86 -9.97
C LEU A 88 -14.58 3.69 -10.84
N LYS A 89 -15.42 2.79 -10.30
CA LYS A 89 -16.00 1.67 -11.05
C LYS A 89 -16.83 2.17 -12.25
N ALA A 90 -17.63 3.21 -12.05
CA ALA A 90 -18.42 3.80 -13.13
C ALA A 90 -17.55 4.40 -14.24
N VAL A 91 -16.47 5.10 -13.89
CA VAL A 91 -15.51 5.67 -14.87
C VAL A 91 -14.81 4.57 -15.65
N ILE A 92 -14.36 3.50 -14.99
CA ILE A 92 -13.65 2.41 -15.65
C ILE A 92 -14.59 1.64 -16.60
N ASN A 93 -15.82 1.36 -16.18
CA ASN A 93 -16.78 0.60 -17.00
C ASN A 93 -17.31 1.40 -18.20
N ASN A 94 -17.60 2.69 -18.01
CA ASN A 94 -18.25 3.50 -19.04
C ASN A 94 -17.27 4.36 -19.85
N GLY A 95 -16.04 4.51 -19.38
CA GLY A 95 -15.10 5.48 -19.90
C GLY A 95 -15.43 6.92 -19.47
N MET A 96 -14.47 7.82 -19.68
CA MET A 96 -14.63 9.25 -19.44
C MET A 96 -13.66 10.03 -20.32
N GLY A 97 -14.18 10.98 -21.11
CA GLY A 97 -13.36 11.76 -22.04
C GLY A 97 -12.71 10.87 -23.09
N LEU A 98 -11.37 10.79 -23.08
CA LEU A 98 -10.58 9.93 -23.97
C LEU A 98 -10.36 8.51 -23.42
N MET A 99 -10.69 8.25 -22.15
CA MET A 99 -10.56 6.93 -21.56
C MET A 99 -11.66 6.01 -22.12
N PRO A 100 -11.29 4.90 -22.80
CA PRO A 100 -12.29 3.97 -23.34
C PRO A 100 -13.02 3.22 -22.21
N PRO A 101 -14.23 2.70 -22.47
CA PRO A 101 -14.89 1.78 -21.55
C PRO A 101 -14.15 0.44 -21.49
N PHE A 102 -14.13 -0.18 -20.31
CA PHE A 102 -13.56 -1.51 -20.10
C PHE A 102 -14.64 -2.48 -19.62
N ASP A 103 -14.75 -3.63 -20.29
CA ASP A 103 -15.64 -4.72 -19.88
C ASP A 103 -14.88 -5.65 -18.92
N LEU A 104 -14.76 -5.20 -17.67
CA LEU A 104 -14.14 -5.99 -16.59
C LEU A 104 -15.18 -6.87 -15.92
N THR A 105 -14.78 -8.08 -15.54
CA THR A 105 -15.59 -8.87 -14.61
C THR A 105 -15.68 -8.17 -13.25
N ASN A 106 -16.74 -8.45 -12.49
CA ASN A 106 -16.88 -7.91 -11.13
C ASN A 106 -15.65 -8.20 -10.26
N GLN A 107 -15.06 -9.40 -10.40
CA GLN A 107 -13.85 -9.76 -9.65
C GLN A 107 -12.63 -8.94 -10.08
N GLU A 108 -12.38 -8.80 -11.40
CA GLU A 108 -11.28 -7.98 -11.92
C GLU A 108 -11.41 -6.52 -11.47
N MET A 109 -12.63 -5.99 -11.41
CA MET A 109 -12.91 -4.64 -10.94
C MET A 109 -12.58 -4.47 -9.45
N GLU A 110 -13.00 -5.40 -8.59
CA GLU A 110 -12.65 -5.34 -7.16
C GLU A 110 -11.15 -5.49 -6.94
N ASP A 111 -10.51 -6.42 -7.66
CA ASP A 111 -9.08 -6.64 -7.55
C ASP A 111 -8.29 -5.39 -7.97
N LEU A 112 -8.69 -4.77 -9.08
CA LEU A 112 -8.11 -3.51 -9.55
C LEU A 112 -8.29 -2.38 -8.53
N LEU A 113 -9.45 -2.28 -7.89
CA LEU A 113 -9.69 -1.27 -6.87
C LEU A 113 -8.81 -1.49 -5.63
N VAL A 114 -8.67 -2.73 -5.16
CA VAL A 114 -7.77 -3.08 -4.04
C VAL A 114 -6.32 -2.79 -4.41
N PHE A 115 -5.92 -3.01 -5.66
CA PHE A 115 -4.61 -2.60 -6.15
C PHE A 115 -4.41 -1.08 -6.07
N LEU A 116 -5.36 -0.27 -6.54
CA LEU A 116 -5.29 1.19 -6.46
C LEU A 116 -5.27 1.70 -5.01
N GLN A 117 -5.99 1.05 -4.10
CA GLN A 117 -5.91 1.31 -2.66
C GLN A 117 -4.51 1.03 -2.10
N SER A 118 -3.89 -0.09 -2.51
CA SER A 118 -2.51 -0.41 -2.12
C SER A 118 -1.49 0.59 -2.68
N MET A 119 -1.69 1.12 -3.89
CA MET A 119 -0.85 2.19 -4.43
C MET A 119 -0.98 3.47 -3.61
N ASN A 120 -2.19 3.80 -3.16
CA ASN A 120 -2.42 4.96 -2.32
C ASN A 120 -1.75 4.84 -0.93
N GLU A 121 -1.74 3.65 -0.35
CA GLU A 121 -1.09 3.40 0.95
C GLU A 121 0.45 3.49 0.87
N THR A 122 1.03 3.13 -0.27
CA THR A 122 2.48 2.95 -0.42
C THR A 122 3.15 4.06 -1.21
N GLY A 123 2.37 4.91 -1.89
CA GLY A 123 2.86 5.90 -2.83
C GLY A 123 2.29 7.29 -2.62
N THR A 124 3.05 8.27 -3.08
CA THR A 124 2.59 9.64 -3.29
C THR A 124 2.68 9.95 -4.77
N ALA A 125 1.59 10.46 -5.34
CA ALA A 125 1.54 11.00 -6.67
C ALA A 125 2.54 12.16 -6.80
N ASN A 126 2.93 12.48 -8.05
CA ASN A 126 3.89 13.53 -8.36
C ASN A 126 3.74 14.76 -7.43
N PRO A 127 4.81 15.16 -6.71
CA PRO A 127 4.74 16.27 -5.77
C PRO A 127 4.15 17.50 -6.43
N GLN A 128 3.02 17.97 -5.93
CA GLN A 128 2.34 19.16 -6.45
C GLN A 128 3.10 20.45 -6.09
N HIS A 129 3.83 20.42 -4.96
CA HIS A 129 4.62 21.53 -4.46
C HIS A 129 6.11 21.18 -4.52
N TYR A 130 6.75 21.60 -5.62
CA TYR A 130 8.20 21.46 -5.76
C TYR A 130 8.80 22.74 -6.35
N SER A 131 10.06 23.00 -5.99
CA SER A 131 10.85 24.06 -6.60
C SER A 131 11.84 23.44 -7.59
N PRO A 132 11.68 23.63 -8.91
CA PRO A 132 12.63 23.15 -9.90
C PRO A 132 13.98 23.87 -9.74
N LYS A 133 15.06 23.13 -9.95
CA LYS A 133 16.44 23.63 -9.98
C LYS A 133 16.95 23.65 -11.41
N ILE A 134 17.88 24.55 -11.70
CA ILE A 134 18.46 24.74 -13.04
C ILE A 134 19.18 23.50 -13.59
N ASN A 135 19.60 22.59 -12.71
CA ASN A 135 20.26 21.32 -13.06
C ASN A 135 19.27 20.17 -13.32
N GLY A 136 17.96 20.46 -13.36
CA GLY A 136 16.91 19.47 -13.61
C GLY A 136 16.48 18.68 -12.37
N THR A 137 17.00 18.99 -11.18
CA THR A 137 16.47 18.42 -9.92
C THR A 137 15.34 19.27 -9.36
N PHE A 138 14.65 18.79 -8.32
CA PHE A 138 13.65 19.56 -7.60
C PHE A 138 13.84 19.42 -6.09
N THR A 139 13.37 20.42 -5.34
CA THR A 139 13.19 20.30 -3.89
C THR A 139 11.71 20.24 -3.58
N LEU A 140 11.32 19.28 -2.75
CA LEU A 140 9.97 19.21 -2.19
C LEU A 140 9.79 20.41 -1.24
N ASN A 141 8.70 21.15 -1.42
CA ASN A 141 8.28 22.14 -0.44
C ASN A 141 7.15 21.49 0.36
N ASP A 142 7.35 21.35 1.67
CA ASP A 142 6.37 20.76 2.60
C ASP A 142 5.08 21.59 2.67
#